data_AF-A0AAQ3QTW5-F1
#
_entry.id   AF-A0AAQ3QTW5-F1
#
_cell.length_a   1.000
_cell.length_b   1.000
_cell.length_c   1.000
_cell.angle_alpha   90.00
_cell.angle_beta   90.00
_cell.angle_gamma   90.00
#
_symmetry.space_group_name_H-M   'P 1'
#
loop_
_entity.id
_entity.type
_entity.pdbx_description
1 polymer ?
#
loop_
_entity_poly.entity_id
_entity_poly.type
_entity_poly.pdbx_seq_one_letter_code
_entity_poly.pdbx_strand_id
1 'polypeptide(L)'
;MNVKELSERPNIDYLGAQAKALLKQYRKGDNKALEQIRNHFPKYKSYSLEAIQAAKFGLQDALLVISREYGFANWSLLKHHVEKVSAPSLSEDTRALIKASAQGDAKAVRRLLSEGADAKHVCTYYGQGNERYKYEPPLLQTVRNGHAECAELLLQYGAQTIAGHWSALAEARKCNQTKIVELLEDYQAGAFDLHRALSAHDLDKIRSILKRTPSLASSFEGSHDDIPAPLFLAAQLGETEAVSLLLEAGADPHAAFETTTFTALTTARYHGHQDIVILLEDLGAESLPLTDCIYAASQGDLTKVVNFIRDGVGINEKDICKHHILPHAFFSGNHELVNWLIANGADINQSLGWENYLWFRRYISCGDYKTLRFILDLGFKLNSPGQYGVQLIEEARKHEQQEIAQLLEERMKSESV
;
A
#
# COMPACT_ATOMS: atom_id res chain seq x y z
N MET A 1 33.88 11.70 21.20
CA MET A 1 32.62 11.08 20.76
C MET A 1 32.91 10.44 19.44
N ASN A 2 32.73 9.13 19.30
CA ASN A 2 32.83 8.48 18.00
C ASN A 2 31.51 8.76 17.29
N VAL A 3 31.53 9.62 16.27
CA VAL A 3 30.36 9.93 15.46
C VAL A 3 30.33 8.92 14.33
N LYS A 4 29.21 8.22 14.15
CA LYS A 4 29.03 7.34 12.99
C LYS A 4 28.73 8.17 11.76
N GLU A 5 29.29 7.77 10.63
CA GLU A 5 28.93 8.33 9.34
C GLU A 5 27.60 7.74 8.87
N LEU A 6 26.77 8.59 8.24
CA LEU A 6 25.56 8.15 7.56
C LEU A 6 25.94 7.42 6.26
N SER A 7 25.15 6.40 5.90
CA SER A 7 25.31 5.71 4.61
C SER A 7 25.06 6.66 3.44
N GLU A 8 25.60 6.34 2.25
CA GLU A 8 25.42 7.14 1.02
C GLU A 8 23.95 7.38 0.65
N ARG A 9 23.06 6.44 1.04
CA ARG A 9 21.61 6.56 0.94
C ARG A 9 20.99 6.32 2.31
N PRO A 10 20.89 7.34 3.17
CA PRO A 10 20.35 7.17 4.51
C PRO A 10 18.83 6.97 4.44
N ASN A 11 18.27 6.05 5.22
CA ASN A 11 16.82 5.81 5.25
C ASN A 11 16.28 6.13 6.65
N ILE A 12 15.25 6.99 6.71
CA ILE A 12 14.71 7.47 7.99
C ILE A 12 13.95 6.39 8.76
N ASP A 13 13.26 5.49 8.05
CA ASP A 13 12.54 4.36 8.64
C ASP A 13 13.51 3.33 9.22
N TYR A 14 14.63 3.09 8.53
CA TYR A 14 15.72 2.24 9.02
C TYR A 14 16.32 2.80 10.33
N LEU A 15 16.60 4.11 10.38
CA LEU A 15 17.07 4.77 11.61
C LEU A 15 16.02 4.73 12.73
N GLY A 16 14.73 4.83 12.38
CA GLY A 16 13.61 4.66 13.31
C GLY A 16 13.52 3.23 13.85
N ALA A 17 13.78 2.23 13.01
CA ALA A 17 13.85 0.82 13.41
C ALA A 17 15.04 0.57 14.34
N GLN A 18 16.21 1.19 14.10
CA GLN A 18 17.35 1.14 15.03
C GLN A 18 16.98 1.69 16.41
N ALA A 19 16.26 2.81 16.50
CA ALA A 19 15.81 3.37 17.77
C ALA A 19 14.84 2.41 18.52
N LYS A 20 13.93 1.76 17.79
CA LYS A 20 13.02 0.74 18.36
C LYS A 20 13.80 -0.49 18.84
N ALA A 21 14.81 -0.92 18.10
CA ALA A 21 15.67 -2.04 18.48
C ALA A 21 16.48 -1.72 19.74
N LEU A 22 17.05 -0.52 19.83
CA LEU A 22 17.75 -0.04 21.02
C LEU A 22 16.84 -0.03 22.25
N LEU A 23 15.61 0.47 22.12
CA LEU A 23 14.62 0.45 23.20
C LEU A 23 14.27 -0.99 23.63
N LYS A 24 14.18 -1.94 22.69
CA LYS A 24 13.94 -3.35 22.99
C LYS A 24 15.12 -3.98 23.75
N GLN A 25 16.36 -3.67 23.36
CA GLN A 25 17.56 -4.14 24.04
C GLN A 25 17.72 -3.55 25.44
N TYR A 26 17.42 -2.26 25.61
CA TYR A 26 17.34 -1.60 26.91
C TYR A 26 16.37 -2.33 27.86
N ARG A 27 15.16 -2.64 27.40
CA ARG A 27 14.17 -3.38 28.22
C ARG A 27 14.65 -4.78 28.64
N LYS A 28 15.55 -5.38 27.87
CA LYS A 28 16.17 -6.68 28.17
C LYS A 28 17.39 -6.58 29.09
N GLY A 29 17.89 -5.38 29.38
CA GLY A 29 19.10 -5.19 30.17
C GLY A 29 20.38 -5.53 29.42
N ASP A 30 20.41 -5.35 28.10
CA ASP A 30 21.62 -5.59 27.31
C ASP A 30 22.69 -4.54 27.62
N ASN A 31 23.84 -4.98 28.14
CA ASN A 31 24.96 -4.12 28.49
C ASN A 31 25.45 -3.25 27.32
N LYS A 32 25.40 -3.76 26.08
CA LYS A 32 25.82 -2.98 24.90
C LYS A 32 24.90 -1.79 24.64
N ALA A 33 23.59 -2.00 24.78
CA ALA A 33 22.61 -0.94 24.63
C ALA A 33 22.73 0.10 25.75
N LEU A 34 22.98 -0.33 26.98
CA LEU A 34 23.19 0.56 28.12
C LEU A 34 24.44 1.42 27.96
N GLU A 35 25.52 0.87 27.43
CA GLU A 35 26.74 1.63 27.10
C GLU A 35 26.50 2.63 25.96
N GLN A 36 25.78 2.23 24.90
CA GLN A 36 25.40 3.13 23.80
C GLN A 36 24.57 4.32 24.33
N ILE A 37 23.58 4.05 25.18
CA ILE A 37 22.76 5.07 25.83
C ILE A 37 23.63 5.99 26.70
N ARG A 38 24.52 5.44 27.52
CA ARG A 38 25.45 6.23 28.37
C ARG A 38 26.31 7.19 27.55
N ASN A 39 26.78 6.73 26.38
CA ASN A 39 27.71 7.49 25.54
C ASN A 39 27.04 8.65 24.79
N HIS A 40 25.78 8.47 24.37
CA HIS A 40 25.10 9.40 23.47
C HIS A 40 23.93 10.15 24.13
N PHE A 41 23.46 9.74 25.32
CA PHE A 41 22.42 10.43 26.07
C PHE A 41 23.00 11.38 27.12
N PRO A 42 22.78 12.71 27.03
CA PRO A 42 23.42 13.68 27.92
C PRO A 42 23.18 13.45 29.42
N LYS A 43 21.97 13.02 29.79
CA LYS A 43 21.56 12.84 31.19
C LYS A 43 22.23 11.64 31.87
N TYR A 44 22.58 10.60 31.11
CA TYR A 44 23.03 9.32 31.65
C TYR A 44 24.55 9.13 31.60
N LYS A 45 25.29 10.13 31.12
CA LYS A 45 26.74 10.06 30.93
C LYS A 45 27.53 9.77 32.21
N SER A 46 27.01 10.20 33.36
CA SER A 46 27.60 9.99 34.69
C SER A 46 26.95 8.85 35.48
N TYR A 47 25.98 8.14 34.92
CA TYR A 47 25.23 7.09 35.60
C TYR A 47 25.94 5.73 35.44
N SER A 48 25.81 4.85 36.44
CA SER A 48 26.21 3.44 36.30
C SER A 48 25.20 2.69 35.43
N LEU A 49 25.59 1.54 34.87
CA LEU A 49 24.71 0.77 33.98
C LEU A 49 23.42 0.32 34.69
N GLU A 50 23.51 0.00 35.99
CA GLU A 50 22.39 -0.38 36.84
C GLU A 50 21.43 0.80 37.06
N ALA A 51 21.98 2.01 37.25
CA ALA A 51 21.19 3.22 37.41
C ALA A 51 20.51 3.64 36.09
N ILE A 52 21.10 3.35 34.94
CA ILE A 52 20.49 3.57 33.62
C ILE A 52 19.35 2.56 33.41
N GLN A 53 19.54 1.28 33.74
CA GLN A 53 18.50 0.24 33.60
C GLN A 53 17.26 0.51 34.47
N ALA A 54 17.45 1.13 35.63
CA ALA A 54 16.36 1.51 36.53
C ALA A 54 15.64 2.83 36.14
N ALA A 55 16.14 3.55 35.13
CA ALA A 55 15.60 4.85 34.75
C ALA A 55 14.40 4.73 33.79
N LYS A 56 13.66 5.84 33.63
CA LYS A 56 12.65 5.94 32.56
C LYS A 56 13.35 6.26 31.24
N PHE A 57 13.21 5.37 30.26
CA PHE A 57 13.75 5.54 28.92
C PHE A 57 12.67 5.19 27.89
N GLY A 58 12.27 6.19 27.11
CA GLY A 58 11.21 6.08 26.11
C GLY A 58 11.73 6.07 24.67
N LEU A 59 10.80 5.97 23.71
CA LEU A 59 11.13 6.01 22.28
C LEU A 59 11.77 7.35 21.87
N GLN A 60 11.29 8.47 22.42
CA GLN A 60 11.88 9.79 22.14
C GLN A 60 13.33 9.89 22.60
N ASP A 61 13.66 9.25 23.73
CA ASP A 61 15.02 9.20 24.24
C ASP A 61 15.92 8.32 23.36
N ALA A 62 15.39 7.18 22.88
CA ALA A 62 16.10 6.31 21.94
C ALA A 62 16.36 7.02 20.60
N LEU A 63 15.39 7.78 20.07
CA LEU A 63 15.58 8.59 18.86
C LEU A 63 16.64 9.67 19.07
N LEU A 64 16.71 10.29 20.26
CA LEU A 64 17.76 11.25 20.59
C LEU A 64 19.15 10.59 20.63
N VAL A 65 19.26 9.39 21.20
CA VAL A 65 20.51 8.61 21.21
C VAL A 65 21.00 8.36 19.78
N ILE A 66 20.13 7.83 18.91
CA ILE A 66 20.46 7.59 17.50
C ILE A 66 20.83 8.90 16.79
N SER A 67 20.08 9.98 17.02
CA SER A 67 20.40 11.30 16.41
C SER A 67 21.81 11.76 16.75
N ARG A 68 22.20 11.67 18.02
CA ARG A 68 23.50 12.13 18.50
C ARG A 68 24.64 11.19 18.13
N GLU A 69 24.35 9.92 17.90
CA GLU A 69 25.31 8.95 17.36
C GLU A 69 25.78 9.32 15.96
N TYR A 70 24.88 9.87 15.13
CA TYR A 70 25.19 10.43 13.80
C TYR A 70 25.53 11.94 13.83
N GLY A 71 25.72 12.53 15.02
CA GLY A 71 26.17 13.93 15.16
C GLY A 71 25.07 14.99 15.11
N PHE A 72 23.79 14.61 15.12
CA PHE A 72 22.66 15.55 15.11
C PHE A 72 22.16 15.85 16.52
N ALA A 73 21.73 17.11 16.75
CA ALA A 73 21.29 17.54 18.08
C ALA A 73 19.94 16.94 18.51
N ASN A 74 19.06 16.63 17.55
CA ASN A 74 17.75 16.02 17.77
C ASN A 74 17.26 15.28 16.51
N TRP A 75 16.18 14.50 16.68
CA TRP A 75 15.61 13.68 15.61
C TRP A 75 15.09 14.49 14.43
N SER A 76 14.51 15.66 14.68
CA SER A 76 13.98 16.52 13.61
C SER A 76 15.07 16.99 12.65
N LEU A 77 16.26 17.32 13.17
CA LEU A 77 17.40 17.73 12.34
C LEU A 77 17.99 16.57 11.54
N LEU A 78 18.11 15.38 12.15
CA LEU A 78 18.52 14.16 11.44
C LEU A 78 17.52 13.82 10.33
N LYS A 79 16.22 13.83 10.65
CA LYS A 79 15.14 13.60 9.70
C LYS A 79 15.22 14.56 8.52
N HIS A 80 15.35 15.87 8.78
CA HIS A 80 15.47 16.86 7.72
C HIS A 80 16.71 16.66 6.84
N HIS A 81 17.84 16.28 7.43
CA HIS A 81 19.06 15.98 6.66
C HIS A 81 18.89 14.74 5.79
N VAL A 82 18.33 13.66 6.33
CA VAL A 82 18.05 12.43 5.60
C VAL A 82 17.04 12.69 4.48
N GLU A 83 15.98 13.45 4.73
CA GLU A 83 15.01 13.86 3.71
C GLU A 83 15.66 14.70 2.60
N LYS A 84 16.63 15.56 2.94
CA LYS A 84 17.35 16.37 1.96
C LYS A 84 18.29 15.53 1.07
N VAL A 85 18.97 14.55 1.65
CA VAL A 85 19.90 13.64 0.95
C VAL A 85 19.15 12.55 0.17
N SER A 86 18.01 12.09 0.70
CA SER A 86 17.18 11.03 0.12
C SER A 86 16.09 11.55 -0.81
N ALA A 87 15.88 12.87 -0.87
CA ALA A 87 14.99 13.46 -1.86
C ALA A 87 15.48 13.02 -3.24
N PRO A 88 14.62 12.39 -4.08
CA PRO A 88 15.01 12.02 -5.42
C PRO A 88 15.49 13.28 -6.14
N SER A 89 16.78 13.34 -6.47
CA SER A 89 17.26 14.37 -7.38
C SER A 89 16.66 14.03 -8.75
N LEU A 90 15.95 14.98 -9.36
CA LEU A 90 15.50 14.81 -10.74
C LEU A 90 16.67 14.36 -11.60
N SER A 91 16.47 13.29 -12.38
CA SER A 91 17.40 12.94 -13.44
C SER A 91 17.60 14.17 -14.34
N GLU A 92 18.80 14.27 -14.90
CA GLU A 92 19.11 15.36 -15.83
C GLU A 92 18.12 15.36 -17.00
N ASP A 93 17.68 14.18 -17.43
CA ASP A 93 16.71 13.95 -18.50
C ASP A 93 15.32 14.48 -18.16
N THR A 94 14.80 14.22 -16.95
CA THR A 94 13.48 14.76 -16.54
C THR A 94 13.55 16.28 -16.37
N ARG A 95 14.68 16.84 -15.96
CA ARG A 95 14.87 18.31 -15.91
C ARG A 95 14.89 18.90 -17.33
N ALA A 96 15.57 18.25 -18.26
CA ALA A 96 15.57 18.63 -19.66
C ALA A 96 14.16 18.54 -20.27
N LEU A 97 13.39 17.51 -19.90
CA LEU A 97 12.01 17.31 -20.33
C LEU A 97 11.12 18.47 -19.88
N ILE A 98 11.15 18.83 -18.59
CA ILE A 98 10.39 19.97 -18.04
C ILE A 98 10.72 21.27 -18.80
N LYS A 99 12.01 21.50 -19.10
CA LYS A 99 12.45 22.69 -19.84
C LYS A 99 11.94 22.68 -21.29
N ALA A 100 12.06 21.55 -21.99
CA ALA A 100 11.57 21.41 -23.36
C ALA A 100 10.04 21.58 -23.42
N SER A 101 9.31 21.02 -22.46
CA SER A 101 7.87 21.18 -22.29
C SER A 101 7.46 22.63 -22.04
N ALA A 102 8.21 23.40 -21.25
CA ALA A 102 7.95 24.83 -21.06
C ALA A 102 8.19 25.67 -22.32
N GLN A 103 9.17 25.26 -23.14
CA GLN A 103 9.54 25.94 -24.39
C GLN A 103 8.63 25.57 -25.57
N GLY A 104 7.85 24.50 -25.46
CA GLY A 104 7.01 23.99 -26.55
C GLY A 104 7.80 23.25 -27.63
N ASP A 105 9.02 22.78 -27.32
CA ASP A 105 9.83 22.00 -28.27
C ASP A 105 9.37 20.54 -28.31
N ALA A 106 8.34 20.28 -29.12
CA ALA A 106 7.77 18.95 -29.29
C ALA A 106 8.79 17.90 -29.79
N LYS A 107 9.81 18.32 -30.55
CA LYS A 107 10.85 17.41 -31.04
C LYS A 107 11.78 16.97 -29.91
N ALA A 108 12.22 17.93 -29.08
CA ALA A 108 13.02 17.61 -27.90
C ALA A 108 12.24 16.79 -26.87
N VAL A 109 10.96 17.12 -26.64
CA VAL A 109 10.06 16.34 -25.76
C VAL A 109 9.97 14.89 -26.26
N ARG A 110 9.67 14.68 -27.55
CA ARG A 110 9.58 13.33 -28.12
C ARG A 110 10.89 12.55 -27.97
N ARG A 111 12.04 13.19 -28.22
CA ARG A 111 13.36 12.55 -28.09
C ARG A 111 13.61 12.11 -26.64
N LEU A 112 13.44 13.01 -25.69
CA LEU A 112 13.69 12.75 -24.28
C LEU A 112 12.76 11.65 -23.73
N LEU A 113 11.49 11.66 -24.13
CA LEU A 113 10.54 10.60 -23.77
C LEU A 113 10.95 9.24 -24.36
N SER A 114 11.43 9.19 -25.61
CA SER A 114 11.94 7.96 -26.22
C SER A 114 13.25 7.46 -25.59
N GLU A 115 14.02 8.36 -24.97
CA GLU A 115 15.25 8.05 -24.22
C GLU A 115 14.94 7.56 -22.78
N GLY A 116 13.67 7.53 -22.37
CA GLY A 116 13.24 7.04 -21.07
C GLY A 116 13.08 8.12 -20.00
N ALA A 117 12.98 9.40 -20.39
CA ALA A 117 12.70 10.47 -19.45
C ALA A 117 11.33 10.26 -18.77
N ASP A 118 11.30 10.40 -17.44
CA ASP A 118 10.10 10.17 -16.63
C ASP A 118 9.04 11.26 -16.86
N ALA A 119 7.98 10.92 -17.60
CA ALA A 119 6.81 11.79 -17.84
C ALA A 119 5.87 11.89 -16.62
N LYS A 120 5.99 10.96 -15.67
CA LYS A 120 5.13 10.82 -14.49
C LYS A 120 5.72 11.51 -13.27
N HIS A 121 6.91 12.12 -13.38
CA HIS A 121 7.62 12.64 -12.22
C HIS A 121 6.83 13.74 -11.50
N VAL A 122 6.36 13.43 -10.28
CA VAL A 122 5.71 14.36 -9.36
C VAL A 122 6.54 14.46 -8.10
N CYS A 123 7.06 15.65 -7.78
CA CYS A 123 7.74 15.92 -6.51
C CYS A 123 6.84 16.79 -5.60
N THR A 124 6.10 16.16 -4.69
CA THR A 124 5.42 16.86 -3.59
C THR A 124 6.37 17.10 -2.43
N TYR A 125 6.35 18.30 -1.83
CA TYR A 125 7.00 18.56 -0.55
C TYR A 125 5.97 19.12 0.43
N TYR A 126 5.83 18.47 1.59
CA TYR A 126 5.02 18.97 2.69
C TYR A 126 5.86 19.92 3.55
N GLY A 127 5.79 21.22 3.24
CA GLY A 127 6.31 22.29 4.10
C GLY A 127 5.16 22.92 4.90
N GLN A 128 5.35 23.12 6.20
CA GLN A 128 4.35 23.79 7.06
C GLN A 128 3.90 25.12 6.43
N GLY A 129 2.65 25.16 5.98
CA GLY A 129 1.91 26.39 5.70
C GLY A 129 2.03 27.00 4.30
N ASN A 130 2.72 26.37 3.34
CA ASN A 130 2.67 26.79 1.94
C ASN A 130 2.96 25.60 1.00
N GLU A 131 1.93 25.15 0.30
CA GLU A 131 2.02 24.14 -0.76
C GLU A 131 2.82 24.73 -1.95
N ARG A 132 4.13 24.49 -1.98
CA ARG A 132 4.94 24.77 -3.17
C ARG A 132 5.52 23.46 -3.69
N TYR A 133 5.10 23.09 -4.90
CA TYR A 133 5.76 22.05 -5.68
C TYR A 133 7.25 22.42 -5.81
N LYS A 134 8.15 21.52 -5.41
CA LYS A 134 9.59 21.75 -5.62
C LYS A 134 9.93 21.68 -7.11
N TYR A 135 9.20 20.83 -7.84
CA TYR A 135 9.25 20.71 -9.29
C TYR A 135 7.84 20.41 -9.81
N GLU A 136 7.40 21.21 -10.79
CA GLU A 136 6.09 21.09 -11.41
C GLU A 136 6.12 19.99 -12.49
N PRO A 137 5.06 19.17 -12.65
CA PRO A 137 5.02 18.12 -13.66
C PRO A 137 5.24 18.69 -15.08
N PRO A 138 5.88 17.94 -16.01
CA PRO A 138 6.06 18.39 -17.39
C PRO A 138 4.73 18.82 -18.05
N LEU A 139 3.64 18.10 -17.76
CA LEU A 139 2.31 18.39 -18.29
C LEU A 139 1.75 19.73 -17.77
N LEU A 140 2.09 20.13 -16.54
CA LEU A 140 1.70 21.43 -16.00
C LEU A 140 2.35 22.58 -16.80
N GLN A 141 3.62 22.41 -17.20
CA GLN A 141 4.30 23.43 -18.02
C GLN A 141 3.65 23.59 -19.39
N THR A 142 3.27 22.49 -20.04
CA THR A 142 2.61 22.56 -21.34
C THR A 142 1.23 23.18 -21.23
N VAL A 143 0.49 22.88 -20.16
CA VAL A 143 -0.83 23.45 -19.87
C VAL A 143 -0.71 24.97 -19.69
N ARG A 144 0.15 25.46 -18.79
CA ARG A 144 0.27 26.91 -18.53
C ARG A 144 0.68 27.71 -19.75
N ASN A 145 1.58 27.16 -20.56
CA ASN A 145 2.12 27.83 -21.74
C ASN A 145 1.32 27.57 -23.03
N GLY A 146 0.30 26.70 -23.01
CA GLY A 146 -0.57 26.44 -24.16
C GLY A 146 0.01 25.53 -25.24
N HIS A 147 1.02 24.72 -24.90
CA HIS A 147 1.72 23.84 -25.84
C HIS A 147 0.97 22.50 -26.03
N ALA A 148 -0.12 22.53 -26.80
CA ALA A 148 -1.00 21.37 -27.01
C ALA A 148 -0.28 20.13 -27.58
N GLU A 149 0.64 20.30 -28.53
CA GLU A 149 1.41 19.19 -29.12
C GLU A 149 2.32 18.51 -28.08
N CYS A 150 2.94 19.30 -27.19
CA CYS A 150 3.73 18.75 -26.10
C CYS A 150 2.86 18.06 -25.04
N ALA A 151 1.67 18.60 -24.76
CA ALA A 151 0.71 17.98 -23.85
C ALA A 151 0.24 16.62 -24.40
N GLU A 152 -0.06 16.53 -25.70
CA GLU A 152 -0.42 15.28 -26.37
C GLU A 152 0.69 14.23 -26.23
N LEU A 153 1.93 14.61 -26.52
CA LEU A 153 3.09 13.72 -26.37
C LEU A 153 3.26 13.24 -24.94
N LEU A 154 3.12 14.12 -23.96
CA LEU A 154 3.23 13.73 -22.55
C LEU A 154 2.13 12.75 -22.16
N LEU A 155 0.89 12.97 -22.58
CA LEU A 155 -0.21 12.01 -22.34
C LEU A 155 0.04 10.67 -23.03
N GLN A 156 0.56 10.67 -24.26
CA GLN A 156 0.92 9.43 -24.98
C GLN A 156 1.97 8.59 -24.23
N TYR A 157 2.85 9.23 -23.46
CA TYR A 157 3.84 8.55 -22.62
C TYR A 157 3.36 8.38 -21.16
N GLY A 158 2.06 8.52 -20.91
CA GLY A 158 1.42 8.22 -19.63
C GLY A 158 1.62 9.29 -18.55
N ALA A 159 1.79 10.56 -18.93
CA ALA A 159 1.80 11.66 -17.97
C ALA A 159 0.49 11.72 -17.17
N GLN A 160 0.61 11.93 -15.87
CA GLN A 160 -0.53 12.03 -14.97
C GLN A 160 -1.27 13.36 -15.19
N THR A 161 -2.59 13.28 -15.36
CA THR A 161 -3.49 14.45 -15.48
C THR A 161 -3.85 15.05 -14.13
N ILE A 162 -3.65 14.29 -13.04
CA ILE A 162 -3.97 14.66 -11.66
C ILE A 162 -2.78 14.28 -10.79
N ALA A 163 -2.35 15.21 -9.93
CA ALA A 163 -1.27 14.95 -8.97
C ALA A 163 -1.52 15.73 -7.67
N GLY A 164 -1.88 15.04 -6.59
CA GLY A 164 -2.23 15.67 -5.31
C GLY A 164 -3.45 16.59 -5.46
N HIS A 165 -3.31 17.86 -5.10
CA HIS A 165 -4.38 18.87 -5.26
C HIS A 165 -4.42 19.50 -6.66
N TRP A 166 -3.51 19.12 -7.56
CA TRP A 166 -3.43 19.68 -8.90
C TRP A 166 -4.19 18.83 -9.93
N SER A 167 -4.93 19.51 -10.82
CA SER A 167 -5.61 18.93 -11.98
C SER A 167 -5.22 19.70 -13.24
N ALA A 168 -4.73 18.98 -14.25
CA ALA A 168 -4.37 19.53 -15.56
C ALA A 168 -5.57 20.23 -16.22
N LEU A 169 -6.77 19.65 -16.11
CA LEU A 169 -7.99 20.20 -16.69
C LEU A 169 -8.41 21.51 -16.01
N ALA A 170 -8.36 21.55 -14.67
CA ALA A 170 -8.70 22.75 -13.91
C ALA A 170 -7.73 23.91 -14.23
N GLU A 171 -6.43 23.62 -14.33
CA GLU A 171 -5.42 24.62 -14.70
C GLU A 171 -5.56 25.05 -16.17
N ALA A 172 -5.87 24.14 -17.09
CA ALA A 172 -6.09 24.47 -18.51
C ALA A 172 -7.29 25.42 -18.68
N ARG A 173 -8.38 25.19 -17.94
CA ARG A 173 -9.54 26.10 -17.90
C ARG A 173 -9.18 27.45 -17.31
N LYS A 174 -8.43 27.49 -16.20
CA LYS A 174 -7.96 28.73 -15.58
C LYS A 174 -7.06 29.55 -16.51
N CYS A 175 -6.21 28.89 -17.28
CA CYS A 175 -5.31 29.52 -18.26
C CYS A 175 -5.99 29.79 -19.62
N ASN A 176 -7.29 29.50 -19.78
CA ASN A 176 -8.06 29.65 -21.03
C ASN A 176 -7.42 28.93 -22.25
N GLN A 177 -6.90 27.72 -22.02
CA GLN A 177 -6.18 26.95 -23.06
C GLN A 177 -7.14 25.97 -23.77
N THR A 178 -7.99 26.49 -24.65
CA THR A 178 -9.11 25.74 -25.27
C THR A 178 -8.68 24.41 -25.90
N LYS A 179 -7.59 24.39 -26.67
CA LYS A 179 -7.08 23.17 -27.32
C LYS A 179 -6.64 22.09 -26.33
N ILE A 180 -6.09 22.50 -25.18
CA ILE A 180 -5.63 21.58 -24.14
C ILE A 180 -6.83 21.09 -23.32
N VAL A 181 -7.84 21.95 -23.10
CA VAL A 181 -9.11 21.53 -22.48
C VAL A 181 -9.79 20.46 -23.33
N GLU A 182 -9.95 20.68 -24.63
CA GLU A 182 -10.53 19.69 -25.56
C GLU A 182 -9.75 18.36 -25.52
N LEU A 183 -8.41 18.43 -25.60
CA LEU A 183 -7.55 17.25 -25.56
C LEU A 183 -7.65 16.47 -24.24
N LEU A 184 -7.75 17.16 -23.11
CA LEU A 184 -7.91 16.51 -21.80
C LEU A 184 -9.32 15.93 -21.64
N GLU A 185 -10.36 16.61 -22.10
CA GLU A 185 -11.74 16.11 -22.06
C GLU A 185 -11.90 14.86 -22.95
N ASP A 186 -11.31 14.85 -24.14
CA ASP A 186 -11.27 13.68 -25.03
C ASP A 186 -10.51 12.51 -24.38
N TYR A 187 -9.42 12.79 -23.66
CA TYR A 187 -8.67 11.79 -22.92
C TYR A 187 -9.50 11.14 -21.81
N GLN A 188 -10.19 11.95 -21.00
CA GLN A 188 -11.08 11.49 -19.93
C GLN A 188 -12.25 10.68 -20.47
N ALA A 189 -12.88 11.15 -21.55
CA ALA A 189 -13.95 10.42 -22.23
C ALA A 189 -13.46 9.07 -22.76
N GLY A 190 -12.26 9.03 -23.34
CA GLY A 190 -11.61 7.80 -23.80
C GLY A 190 -11.35 6.80 -22.67
N ALA A 191 -10.86 7.27 -21.51
CA ALA A 191 -10.65 6.43 -20.34
C ALA A 191 -11.98 5.83 -19.84
N PHE A 192 -13.04 6.63 -19.76
CA PHE A 192 -14.36 6.16 -19.34
C PHE A 192 -14.98 5.16 -20.34
N ASP A 193 -14.80 5.39 -21.64
CA ASP A 193 -15.25 4.48 -22.69
C ASP A 193 -14.49 3.15 -22.68
N LEU A 194 -13.20 3.16 -22.35
CA LEU A 194 -12.39 1.95 -22.17
C LEU A 194 -12.93 1.10 -21.00
N HIS A 195 -13.22 1.72 -19.85
CA HIS A 195 -13.82 1.03 -18.71
C HIS A 195 -15.18 0.43 -19.05
N ARG A 196 -16.03 1.16 -19.75
CA ARG A 196 -17.33 0.64 -20.18
C ARG A 196 -17.18 -0.53 -21.15
N ALA A 197 -16.19 -0.49 -22.04
CA ALA A 197 -15.89 -1.58 -22.96
C ALA A 197 -15.39 -2.83 -22.22
N LEU A 198 -14.53 -2.65 -21.20
CA LEU A 198 -14.09 -3.72 -20.30
C LEU A 198 -15.28 -4.35 -19.56
N SER A 199 -16.14 -3.55 -18.93
CA SER A 199 -17.32 -4.06 -18.23
C SER A 199 -18.37 -4.70 -19.16
N ALA A 200 -18.34 -4.36 -20.45
CA ALA A 200 -19.21 -4.95 -21.46
C ALA A 200 -18.59 -6.16 -22.18
N HIS A 201 -17.33 -6.52 -21.85
CA HIS A 201 -16.57 -7.59 -22.50
C HIS A 201 -16.42 -7.38 -24.04
N ASP A 202 -16.38 -6.11 -24.49
CA ASP A 202 -16.30 -5.74 -25.91
C ASP A 202 -14.84 -5.59 -26.35
N LEU A 203 -14.22 -6.72 -26.73
CA LEU A 203 -12.82 -6.80 -27.15
C LEU A 203 -12.50 -5.96 -28.38
N ASP A 204 -13.43 -5.84 -29.34
CA ASP A 204 -13.24 -5.05 -30.56
C ASP A 204 -13.15 -3.55 -30.22
N LYS A 205 -14.02 -3.09 -29.31
CA LYS A 205 -13.99 -1.71 -28.83
C LYS A 205 -12.75 -1.43 -27.99
N ILE A 206 -12.34 -2.35 -27.11
CA ILE A 206 -11.09 -2.23 -26.34
C ILE A 206 -9.90 -2.07 -27.30
N ARG A 207 -9.78 -2.95 -28.31
CA ARG A 207 -8.71 -2.91 -29.31
C ARG A 207 -8.72 -1.60 -30.10
N SER A 208 -9.89 -1.12 -30.51
CA SER A 208 -10.03 0.14 -31.25
C SER A 208 -9.59 1.35 -30.41
N ILE A 209 -9.99 1.42 -29.14
CA ILE A 209 -9.62 2.49 -28.22
C ILE A 209 -8.11 2.48 -27.96
N LEU A 210 -7.54 1.33 -27.62
CA LEU A 210 -6.11 1.20 -27.32
C LEU A 210 -5.23 1.44 -28.55
N LYS A 211 -5.67 1.08 -29.76
CA LYS A 211 -4.96 1.40 -30.99
C LYS A 211 -4.88 2.91 -31.25
N ARG A 212 -5.93 3.66 -30.88
CA ARG A 212 -5.96 5.11 -31.03
C ARG A 212 -5.18 5.82 -29.94
N THR A 213 -5.29 5.34 -28.69
CA THR A 213 -4.67 5.97 -27.52
C THR A 213 -4.11 4.89 -26.57
N PRO A 214 -2.90 4.37 -26.83
CA PRO A 214 -2.31 3.30 -26.02
C PRO A 214 -2.11 3.67 -24.56
N SER A 215 -1.83 4.94 -24.27
CA SER A 215 -1.59 5.45 -22.91
C SER A 215 -2.78 5.27 -21.96
N LEU A 216 -3.99 5.08 -22.50
CA LEU A 216 -5.17 4.74 -21.71
C LEU A 216 -5.01 3.38 -21.01
N ALA A 217 -4.17 2.47 -21.51
CA ALA A 217 -3.89 1.21 -20.81
C ALA A 217 -3.30 1.42 -19.40
N SER A 218 -2.56 2.53 -19.22
CA SER A 218 -1.99 2.97 -17.95
C SER A 218 -2.77 4.12 -17.30
N SER A 219 -3.97 4.47 -17.79
CA SER A 219 -4.71 5.60 -17.22
C SER A 219 -5.14 5.28 -15.79
N PHE A 220 -4.82 6.19 -14.87
CA PHE A 220 -5.30 6.18 -13.50
C PHE A 220 -5.82 7.58 -13.18
N GLU A 221 -7.14 7.73 -13.06
CA GLU A 221 -7.76 9.00 -12.64
C GLU A 221 -8.03 8.93 -11.13
N GLY A 222 -6.96 9.00 -10.36
CA GLY A 222 -7.00 9.08 -8.91
C GLY A 222 -7.43 10.46 -8.42
N SER A 223 -8.71 10.81 -8.55
CA SER A 223 -9.34 11.71 -7.57
C SER A 223 -10.87 11.62 -7.67
N HIS A 224 -11.47 11.06 -6.63
CA HIS A 224 -12.89 11.13 -6.26
C HIS A 224 -13.89 10.13 -6.85
N ASP A 225 -13.65 9.51 -7.99
CA ASP A 225 -14.43 8.36 -8.44
C ASP A 225 -13.49 7.16 -8.58
N ASP A 226 -13.74 6.07 -7.85
CA ASP A 226 -12.95 4.84 -7.81
C ASP A 226 -12.94 4.13 -9.18
N ILE A 227 -12.35 4.74 -10.21
CA ILE A 227 -12.12 4.10 -11.51
C ILE A 227 -10.84 3.26 -11.36
N PRO A 228 -10.93 1.93 -11.26
CA PRO A 228 -9.75 1.07 -11.14
C PRO A 228 -8.84 1.23 -12.35
N ALA A 229 -7.55 0.91 -12.23
CA ALA A 229 -6.70 0.84 -13.41
C ALA A 229 -7.31 -0.16 -14.42
N PRO A 230 -7.27 0.09 -15.75
CA PRO A 230 -7.86 -0.81 -16.74
C PRO A 230 -7.36 -2.26 -16.62
N LEU A 231 -6.05 -2.43 -16.36
CA LEU A 231 -5.44 -3.74 -16.16
C LEU A 231 -6.00 -4.45 -14.91
N PHE A 232 -6.27 -3.71 -13.84
CA PHE A 232 -6.88 -4.24 -12.63
C PHE A 232 -8.32 -4.73 -12.92
N LEU A 233 -9.12 -3.92 -13.62
CA LEU A 233 -10.50 -4.29 -13.97
C LEU A 233 -10.55 -5.53 -14.87
N ALA A 234 -9.68 -5.60 -15.89
CA ALA A 234 -9.58 -6.77 -16.76
C ALA A 234 -9.20 -8.04 -15.98
N ALA A 235 -8.22 -7.93 -15.07
CA ALA A 235 -7.81 -9.01 -14.18
C ALA A 235 -8.91 -9.42 -13.20
N GLN A 236 -9.75 -8.50 -12.74
CA GLN A 236 -10.91 -8.79 -11.88
C GLN A 236 -12.01 -9.56 -12.63
N LEU A 237 -12.29 -9.14 -13.87
CA LEU A 237 -13.32 -9.73 -14.71
C LEU A 237 -12.93 -11.11 -15.27
N GLY A 238 -11.63 -11.44 -15.31
CA GLY A 238 -11.14 -12.71 -15.84
C GLY A 238 -10.95 -12.71 -17.36
N GLU A 239 -10.81 -11.52 -17.95
CA GLU A 239 -10.71 -11.34 -19.41
C GLU A 239 -9.26 -11.43 -19.89
N THR A 240 -8.78 -12.65 -20.13
CA THR A 240 -7.39 -12.92 -20.54
C THR A 240 -6.96 -12.15 -21.79
N GLU A 241 -7.83 -12.08 -22.80
CA GLU A 241 -7.58 -11.33 -24.04
C GLU A 241 -7.52 -9.81 -23.78
N ALA A 242 -8.38 -9.28 -22.90
CA ALA A 242 -8.35 -7.86 -22.55
C ALA A 242 -7.08 -7.50 -21.77
N VAL A 243 -6.65 -8.38 -20.84
CA VAL A 243 -5.38 -8.25 -20.13
C VAL A 243 -4.22 -8.22 -21.14
N SER A 244 -4.21 -9.14 -22.10
CA SER A 244 -3.18 -9.19 -23.15
C SER A 244 -3.13 -7.90 -23.96
N LEU A 245 -4.28 -7.38 -24.42
CA LEU A 245 -4.36 -6.12 -25.17
C LEU A 245 -3.86 -4.92 -24.36
N LEU A 246 -4.16 -4.87 -23.06
CA LEU A 246 -3.72 -3.79 -22.17
C LEU A 246 -2.20 -3.84 -21.95
N LEU A 247 -1.63 -5.04 -21.77
CA LEU A 247 -0.19 -5.23 -21.63
C LEU A 247 0.55 -4.91 -22.94
N GLU A 248 0.03 -5.33 -24.09
CA GLU A 248 0.54 -4.95 -25.41
C GLU A 248 0.51 -3.42 -25.64
N ALA A 249 -0.49 -2.74 -25.08
CA ALA A 249 -0.61 -1.28 -25.11
C ALA A 249 0.29 -0.56 -24.09
N GLY A 250 1.09 -1.29 -23.31
CA GLY A 250 2.06 -0.74 -22.36
C GLY A 250 1.52 -0.51 -20.95
N ALA A 251 0.46 -1.22 -20.53
CA ALA A 251 0.09 -1.27 -19.12
C ALA A 251 1.24 -1.90 -18.30
N ASP A 252 1.56 -1.28 -17.16
CA ASP A 252 2.57 -1.80 -16.24
C ASP A 252 2.01 -3.03 -15.49
N PRO A 253 2.58 -4.24 -15.66
CA PRO A 253 2.12 -5.45 -14.97
C PRO A 253 2.31 -5.38 -13.45
N HIS A 254 3.17 -4.47 -12.96
CA HIS A 254 3.43 -4.24 -11.54
C HIS A 254 2.59 -3.12 -10.94
N ALA A 255 1.73 -2.46 -11.73
CA ALA A 255 0.92 -1.36 -11.24
C ALA A 255 0.05 -1.82 -10.06
N ALA A 256 0.26 -1.16 -8.92
CA ALA A 256 -0.55 -1.33 -7.72
C ALA A 256 -1.64 -0.26 -7.68
N PHE A 257 -2.85 -0.64 -7.28
CA PHE A 257 -3.92 0.32 -7.01
C PHE A 257 -3.55 1.15 -5.78
N GLU A 258 -3.41 2.47 -5.90
CA GLU A 258 -2.84 3.30 -4.82
C GLU A 258 -3.60 3.20 -3.48
N THR A 259 -4.92 2.99 -3.50
CA THR A 259 -5.73 2.97 -2.28
C THR A 259 -5.76 1.62 -1.57
N THR A 260 -5.54 0.52 -2.28
CA THR A 260 -5.62 -0.84 -1.71
C THR A 260 -4.33 -1.65 -1.90
N THR A 261 -3.34 -1.11 -2.60
CA THR A 261 -2.06 -1.75 -2.96
C THR A 261 -2.17 -3.07 -3.73
N PHE A 262 -3.37 -3.47 -4.17
CA PHE A 262 -3.56 -4.67 -5.00
C PHE A 262 -2.96 -4.45 -6.39
N THR A 263 -2.25 -5.46 -6.87
CA THR A 263 -1.80 -5.56 -8.27
C THR A 263 -2.78 -6.38 -9.09
N ALA A 264 -2.72 -6.24 -10.42
CA ALA A 264 -3.49 -7.09 -11.33
C ALA A 264 -3.27 -8.59 -11.05
N LEU A 265 -2.04 -8.99 -10.70
CA LEU A 265 -1.70 -10.37 -10.34
C LEU A 265 -2.44 -10.83 -9.07
N THR A 266 -2.42 -10.04 -8.00
CA THR A 266 -3.13 -10.40 -6.75
C THR A 266 -4.64 -10.50 -6.96
N THR A 267 -5.22 -9.66 -7.82
CA THR A 267 -6.65 -9.68 -8.16
C THR A 267 -7.01 -10.91 -8.98
N ALA A 268 -6.22 -11.23 -10.01
CA ALA A 268 -6.42 -12.43 -10.82
C ALA A 268 -6.36 -13.70 -9.96
N ARG A 269 -5.41 -13.77 -9.03
CA ARG A 269 -5.34 -14.86 -8.05
C ARG A 269 -6.58 -14.88 -7.17
N TYR A 270 -6.97 -13.75 -6.57
CA TYR A 270 -8.14 -13.68 -5.69
C TYR A 270 -9.41 -14.22 -6.35
N HIS A 271 -9.59 -13.94 -7.64
CA HIS A 271 -10.75 -14.41 -8.41
C HIS A 271 -10.57 -15.78 -9.08
N GLY A 272 -9.40 -16.42 -8.93
CA GLY A 272 -9.13 -17.76 -9.46
C GLY A 272 -8.82 -17.81 -10.96
N HIS A 273 -8.45 -16.68 -11.58
CA HIS A 273 -8.22 -16.56 -13.02
C HIS A 273 -6.81 -17.02 -13.40
N GLN A 274 -6.61 -18.34 -13.41
CA GLN A 274 -5.28 -18.96 -13.54
C GLN A 274 -4.52 -18.56 -14.81
N ASP A 275 -5.21 -18.37 -15.95
CA ASP A 275 -4.56 -17.99 -17.21
C ASP A 275 -3.93 -16.59 -17.13
N ILE A 276 -4.59 -15.66 -16.44
CA ILE A 276 -4.09 -14.31 -16.20
C ILE A 276 -2.92 -14.34 -15.21
N VAL A 277 -2.97 -15.22 -14.21
CA VAL A 277 -1.86 -15.43 -13.26
C VAL A 277 -0.61 -15.85 -14.00
N ILE A 278 -0.70 -16.87 -14.87
CA ILE A 278 0.43 -17.35 -15.68
C ILE A 278 0.97 -16.23 -16.56
N LEU A 279 0.08 -15.52 -17.26
CA LEU A 279 0.47 -14.42 -18.14
C LEU A 279 1.24 -13.30 -17.42
N LEU A 280 0.79 -12.89 -16.23
CA LEU A 280 1.43 -11.84 -15.45
C LEU A 280 2.74 -12.33 -14.81
N GLU A 281 2.80 -13.58 -14.37
CA GLU A 281 4.03 -14.21 -13.85
C GLU A 281 5.12 -14.33 -14.92
N ASP A 282 4.76 -14.71 -16.15
CA ASP A 282 5.68 -14.80 -17.29
C ASP A 282 6.32 -13.43 -17.63
N LEU A 283 5.61 -12.34 -17.33
CA LEU A 283 6.10 -10.97 -17.46
C LEU A 283 6.89 -10.47 -16.24
N GLY A 284 7.13 -11.34 -15.27
CA GLY A 284 7.92 -11.05 -14.08
C GLY A 284 7.16 -10.33 -12.98
N ALA A 285 5.83 -10.25 -13.04
CA ALA A 285 5.03 -9.64 -11.97
C ALA A 285 5.30 -10.37 -10.64
N GLU A 286 5.85 -9.65 -9.66
CA GLU A 286 6.24 -10.25 -8.38
C GLU A 286 5.01 -10.67 -7.58
N SER A 287 5.01 -11.93 -7.16
CA SER A 287 4.13 -12.47 -6.14
C SER A 287 4.35 -11.73 -4.82
N LEU A 288 3.27 -11.43 -4.11
CA LEU A 288 3.31 -11.06 -2.70
C LEU A 288 3.08 -12.32 -1.87
N PRO A 289 4.13 -13.00 -1.36
CA PRO A 289 4.00 -14.36 -0.81
C PRO A 289 3.03 -14.45 0.36
N LEU A 290 2.94 -13.38 1.17
CA LEU A 290 1.98 -13.29 2.27
C LEU A 290 0.54 -13.14 1.76
N THR A 291 0.29 -12.29 0.77
CA THR A 291 -1.06 -12.14 0.16
C THR A 291 -1.50 -13.43 -0.51
N ASP A 292 -0.59 -14.12 -1.20
CA ASP A 292 -0.88 -15.43 -1.81
C ASP A 292 -1.14 -16.52 -0.77
N CYS A 293 -0.42 -16.48 0.34
CA CYS A 293 -0.65 -17.39 1.47
C CYS A 293 -2.03 -17.15 2.11
N ILE A 294 -2.40 -15.88 2.33
CA ILE A 294 -3.74 -15.50 2.82
C ILE A 294 -4.83 -15.95 1.83
N TYR A 295 -4.60 -15.80 0.53
CA TYR A 295 -5.53 -16.27 -0.49
C TYR A 295 -5.68 -17.80 -0.47
N ALA A 296 -4.58 -18.55 -0.46
CA ALA A 296 -4.61 -20.00 -0.32
C ALA A 296 -5.38 -20.45 0.93
N ALA A 297 -5.24 -19.71 2.03
CA ALA A 297 -6.01 -19.95 3.25
C ALA A 297 -7.52 -19.71 3.06
N SER A 298 -7.92 -18.67 2.30
CA SER A 298 -9.33 -18.41 1.97
C SER A 298 -9.97 -19.52 1.13
N GLN A 299 -9.18 -20.20 0.30
CA GLN A 299 -9.61 -21.35 -0.49
C GLN A 299 -9.55 -22.67 0.30
N GLY A 300 -8.99 -22.65 1.52
CA GLY A 300 -8.80 -23.86 2.33
C GLY A 300 -7.68 -24.77 1.83
N ASP A 301 -6.75 -24.28 1.00
CA ASP A 301 -5.65 -25.06 0.44
C ASP A 301 -4.50 -25.18 1.46
N LEU A 302 -4.63 -26.19 2.34
CA LEU A 302 -3.64 -26.48 3.37
C LEU A 302 -2.23 -26.71 2.79
N THR A 303 -2.13 -27.40 1.65
CA THR A 303 -0.82 -27.75 1.07
C THR A 303 -0.05 -26.50 0.65
N LYS A 304 -0.73 -25.56 -0.03
CA LYS A 304 -0.11 -24.28 -0.40
C LYS A 304 0.24 -23.44 0.82
N VAL A 305 -0.65 -23.33 1.80
CA VAL A 305 -0.39 -22.58 3.04
C VAL A 305 0.85 -23.11 3.76
N VAL A 306 0.97 -24.44 3.89
CA VAL A 306 2.15 -25.09 4.49
C VAL A 306 3.42 -24.76 3.74
N ASN A 307 3.40 -24.80 2.40
CA ASN A 307 4.56 -24.46 1.58
C ASN A 307 4.98 -23.00 1.78
N PHE A 308 4.05 -22.05 1.72
CA PHE A 308 4.35 -20.62 1.93
C PHE A 308 4.95 -20.35 3.32
N ILE A 309 4.40 -20.97 4.37
CA ILE A 309 4.92 -20.79 5.74
C ILE A 309 6.31 -21.42 5.87
N ARG A 310 6.57 -22.57 5.21
CA ARG A 310 7.91 -23.18 5.15
C ARG A 310 8.92 -22.29 4.41
N ASP A 311 8.46 -21.59 3.39
CA ASP A 311 9.29 -20.68 2.57
C ASP A 311 9.53 -19.33 3.27
N GLY A 312 9.06 -19.16 4.51
CA GLY A 312 9.40 -18.05 5.40
C GLY A 312 8.31 -16.99 5.58
N VAL A 313 7.09 -17.22 5.06
CA VAL A 313 5.94 -16.33 5.31
C VAL A 313 5.59 -16.37 6.81
N GLY A 314 5.52 -15.20 7.44
CA GLY A 314 5.17 -15.12 8.86
C GLY A 314 3.69 -15.40 9.10
N ILE A 315 3.39 -16.41 9.92
CA ILE A 315 2.02 -16.87 10.22
C ILE A 315 1.12 -15.80 10.87
N ASN A 316 1.73 -14.81 11.54
CA ASN A 316 1.05 -13.71 12.23
C ASN A 316 1.34 -12.35 11.58
N GLU A 317 1.97 -12.35 10.40
CA GLU A 317 2.22 -11.12 9.67
C GLU A 317 0.93 -10.62 9.03
N LYS A 318 0.94 -9.32 8.72
CA LYS A 318 -0.14 -8.68 7.99
C LYS A 318 0.30 -8.42 6.57
N ASP A 319 -0.58 -8.68 5.61
CA ASP A 319 -0.33 -8.23 4.26
C ASP A 319 -0.42 -6.70 4.15
N ILE A 320 -0.19 -6.22 2.93
CA ILE A 320 -0.29 -4.81 2.55
C ILE A 320 -1.69 -4.21 2.88
N CYS A 321 -2.73 -5.04 2.87
CA CYS A 321 -4.11 -4.70 3.21
C CYS A 321 -4.41 -4.79 4.71
N LYS A 322 -3.40 -5.10 5.53
CA LYS A 322 -3.48 -5.32 6.98
C LYS A 322 -4.25 -6.57 7.40
N HIS A 323 -4.56 -7.46 6.46
CA HIS A 323 -5.22 -8.74 6.72
C HIS A 323 -4.26 -9.73 7.36
N HIS A 324 -4.80 -10.62 8.20
CA HIS A 324 -4.08 -11.77 8.76
C HIS A 324 -4.57 -13.06 8.10
N ILE A 325 -3.78 -14.12 8.11
CA ILE A 325 -4.14 -15.40 7.50
C ILE A 325 -5.35 -16.09 8.17
N LEU A 326 -5.48 -15.98 9.49
CA LEU A 326 -6.43 -16.78 10.26
C LEU A 326 -7.92 -16.45 9.97
N PRO A 327 -8.35 -15.17 9.90
CA PRO A 327 -9.70 -14.81 9.45
C PRO A 327 -10.08 -15.44 8.10
N HIS A 328 -9.15 -15.46 7.14
CA HIS A 328 -9.40 -16.05 5.82
C HIS A 328 -9.50 -17.57 5.88
N ALA A 329 -8.71 -18.23 6.72
CA ALA A 329 -8.85 -19.67 6.97
C ALA A 329 -10.24 -20.02 7.53
N PHE A 330 -10.83 -19.19 8.40
CA PHE A 330 -12.20 -19.42 8.89
C PHE A 330 -13.24 -19.31 7.76
N PHE A 331 -13.07 -18.42 6.78
CA PHE A 331 -13.99 -18.29 5.65
C PHE A 331 -14.01 -19.53 4.75
N SER A 332 -12.90 -20.26 4.66
CA SER A 332 -12.85 -21.51 3.91
C SER A 332 -13.70 -22.63 4.52
N GLY A 333 -14.04 -22.53 5.81
CA GLY A 333 -14.67 -23.62 6.58
C GLY A 333 -13.76 -24.83 6.81
N ASN A 334 -12.48 -24.77 6.39
CA ASN A 334 -11.54 -25.87 6.55
C ASN A 334 -10.95 -25.88 7.98
N HIS A 335 -11.58 -26.64 8.86
CA HIS A 335 -11.11 -26.79 10.25
C HIS A 335 -9.72 -27.41 10.37
N GLU A 336 -9.30 -28.24 9.43
CA GLU A 336 -7.96 -28.83 9.43
C GLU A 336 -6.89 -27.75 9.22
N LEU A 337 -7.11 -26.86 8.25
CA LEU A 337 -6.27 -25.70 8.02
C LEU A 337 -6.17 -24.81 9.26
N VAL A 338 -7.31 -24.49 9.87
CA VAL A 338 -7.35 -23.64 11.08
C VAL A 338 -6.58 -24.29 12.23
N ASN A 339 -6.85 -25.57 12.51
CA ASN A 339 -6.15 -26.29 13.59
C ASN A 339 -4.64 -26.35 13.34
N TRP A 340 -4.24 -26.55 12.08
CA TRP A 340 -2.84 -26.54 11.70
C TRP A 340 -2.20 -25.16 11.94
N LEU A 341 -2.88 -24.07 11.54
CA LEU A 341 -2.39 -22.71 11.77
C LEU A 341 -2.21 -22.40 13.26
N ILE A 342 -3.21 -22.75 14.09
CA ILE A 342 -3.14 -22.57 15.55
C ILE A 342 -2.00 -23.39 16.16
N ALA A 343 -1.85 -24.65 15.74
CA ALA A 343 -0.76 -25.53 16.21
C ALA A 343 0.63 -24.97 15.85
N ASN A 344 0.73 -24.20 14.77
CA ASN A 344 1.97 -23.55 14.33
C ASN A 344 2.12 -22.10 14.85
N GLY A 345 1.32 -21.70 15.84
CA GLY A 345 1.48 -20.44 16.56
C GLY A 345 0.73 -19.26 15.98
N ALA A 346 -0.29 -19.48 15.14
CA ALA A 346 -1.23 -18.42 14.77
C ALA A 346 -1.95 -17.89 16.03
N ASP A 347 -1.86 -16.58 16.27
CA ASP A 347 -2.49 -15.94 17.42
C ASP A 347 -3.91 -15.50 17.08
N ILE A 348 -4.88 -16.27 17.59
CA ILE A 348 -6.32 -16.01 17.43
C ILE A 348 -6.77 -14.65 17.98
N ASN A 349 -5.98 -14.03 18.87
CA ASN A 349 -6.31 -12.76 19.52
C ASN A 349 -5.45 -11.57 19.03
N GLN A 350 -4.48 -11.77 18.12
CA GLN A 350 -3.56 -10.72 17.69
C GLN A 350 -4.19 -9.65 16.78
N SER A 351 -5.36 -9.93 16.20
CA SER A 351 -6.03 -9.03 15.26
C SER A 351 -6.69 -7.84 15.98
N LEU A 352 -5.90 -6.79 16.22
CA LEU A 352 -6.31 -5.57 16.95
C LEU A 352 -6.97 -4.51 16.06
N GLY A 353 -8.04 -4.83 15.31
CA GLY A 353 -8.69 -3.86 14.43
C GLY A 353 -10.19 -4.08 14.14
N TRP A 354 -10.81 -3.11 13.47
CA TRP A 354 -12.20 -3.15 12.97
C TRP A 354 -12.49 -4.38 12.10
N GLU A 355 -11.47 -4.98 11.50
CA GLU A 355 -11.59 -6.21 10.71
C GLU A 355 -12.12 -7.39 11.55
N ASN A 356 -11.74 -7.48 12.84
CA ASN A 356 -12.30 -8.47 13.77
C ASN A 356 -13.79 -8.29 14.03
N TYR A 357 -14.28 -7.07 13.93
CA TYR A 357 -15.72 -6.81 14.00
C TYR A 357 -16.43 -7.33 12.75
N LEU A 358 -15.84 -7.13 11.55
CA LEU A 358 -16.50 -7.43 10.29
C LEU A 358 -16.67 -8.92 10.04
N TRP A 359 -15.64 -9.74 10.23
CA TRP A 359 -15.76 -11.17 9.93
C TRP A 359 -16.62 -11.91 10.96
N PHE A 360 -16.47 -11.63 12.26
CA PHE A 360 -17.33 -12.23 13.30
C PHE A 360 -18.81 -11.85 13.09
N ARG A 361 -19.08 -10.59 12.74
CA ARG A 361 -20.42 -10.10 12.39
C ARG A 361 -21.03 -10.84 11.21
N ARG A 362 -20.24 -11.15 10.17
CA ARG A 362 -20.74 -11.88 9.00
C ARG A 362 -21.29 -13.25 9.41
N TYR A 363 -20.54 -14.02 10.21
CA TYR A 363 -21.01 -15.32 10.69
C TYR A 363 -22.28 -15.22 11.54
N ILE A 364 -22.39 -14.17 12.36
CA ILE A 364 -23.63 -13.89 13.10
C ILE A 364 -24.79 -13.59 12.15
N SER A 365 -24.60 -12.70 11.17
CA SER A 365 -25.65 -12.35 10.20
C SER A 365 -26.10 -13.53 9.33
N CYS A 366 -25.20 -14.48 9.07
CA CYS A 366 -25.48 -15.70 8.31
C CYS A 366 -25.97 -16.87 9.19
N GLY A 367 -26.00 -16.72 10.52
CA GLY A 367 -26.42 -17.78 11.44
C GLY A 367 -25.44 -18.95 11.56
N ASP A 368 -24.15 -18.76 11.28
CA ASP A 368 -23.15 -19.84 11.28
C ASP A 368 -22.67 -20.16 12.71
N TYR A 369 -23.55 -20.81 13.47
CA TYR A 369 -23.30 -21.21 14.85
C TYR A 369 -22.09 -22.15 14.99
N LYS A 370 -21.87 -23.07 14.05
CA LYS A 370 -20.83 -24.10 14.15
C LYS A 370 -19.44 -23.48 14.07
N THR A 371 -19.22 -22.60 13.10
CA THR A 371 -17.95 -21.89 12.94
C THR A 371 -17.71 -20.96 14.13
N LEU A 372 -18.73 -20.23 14.59
CA LEU A 372 -18.62 -19.35 15.76
C LEU A 372 -18.24 -20.12 17.04
N ARG A 373 -18.90 -21.25 17.30
CA ARG A 373 -18.57 -22.11 18.44
C ARG A 373 -17.14 -22.63 18.35
N PHE A 374 -16.74 -23.12 17.18
CA PHE A 374 -15.36 -23.59 16.94
C PHE A 374 -14.33 -22.49 17.24
N ILE A 375 -14.56 -21.26 16.80
CA ILE A 375 -13.66 -20.12 17.05
C ILE A 375 -13.54 -19.79 18.55
N LEU A 376 -14.65 -19.85 19.30
CA LEU A 376 -14.67 -19.62 20.74
C LEU A 376 -14.00 -20.77 21.52
N ASP A 377 -14.10 -22.00 21.02
CA ASP A 377 -13.43 -23.18 21.59
C ASP A 377 -11.91 -23.12 21.38
N LEU A 378 -11.44 -22.50 20.29
CA LEU A 378 -10.02 -22.21 20.03
C LEU A 378 -9.45 -21.09 20.92
N GLY A 379 -10.26 -20.44 21.75
CA GLY A 379 -9.81 -19.44 22.72
C GLY A 379 -9.80 -18.00 22.22
N PHE A 380 -10.65 -17.67 21.23
CA PHE A 380 -10.95 -16.28 20.90
C PHE A 380 -11.62 -15.60 22.10
N LYS A 381 -11.01 -14.51 22.57
CA LYS A 381 -11.53 -13.70 23.68
C LYS A 381 -12.58 -12.72 23.16
N LEU A 382 -13.62 -12.46 23.94
CA LEU A 382 -14.66 -11.48 23.65
C LEU A 382 -14.46 -10.18 24.44
N ASN A 383 -13.84 -10.25 25.62
CA ASN A 383 -13.71 -9.15 26.57
C ASN A 383 -12.41 -8.32 26.48
N SER A 384 -11.55 -8.54 25.47
CA SER A 384 -10.27 -7.80 25.39
C SER A 384 -10.47 -6.36 24.86
N PRO A 385 -9.61 -5.40 25.23
CA PRO A 385 -9.71 -4.02 24.75
C PRO A 385 -9.69 -3.94 23.21
N GLY A 386 -10.74 -3.38 22.61
CA GLY A 386 -10.90 -3.31 21.14
C GLY A 386 -11.70 -4.46 20.52
N GLN A 387 -12.14 -5.45 21.33
CA GLN A 387 -13.11 -6.47 20.91
C GLN A 387 -14.53 -6.01 21.24
N TYR A 388 -15.46 -6.34 20.34
CA TYR A 388 -16.80 -5.78 20.32
C TYR A 388 -17.85 -6.78 20.87
N GLY A 389 -17.50 -7.56 21.89
CA GLY A 389 -18.34 -8.67 22.41
C GLY A 389 -19.80 -8.28 22.67
N VAL A 390 -20.03 -7.14 23.32
CA VAL A 390 -21.39 -6.60 23.57
C VAL A 390 -22.12 -6.29 22.26
N GLN A 391 -21.44 -5.68 21.29
CA GLN A 391 -22.02 -5.32 20.00
C GLN A 391 -22.31 -6.56 19.14
N LEU A 392 -21.51 -7.63 19.26
CA LEU A 392 -21.76 -8.91 18.60
C LEU A 392 -23.03 -9.59 19.15
N ILE A 393 -23.27 -9.52 20.46
CA ILE A 393 -24.52 -9.99 21.07
C ILE A 393 -25.71 -9.17 20.57
N GLU A 394 -25.59 -7.84 20.54
CA GLU A 394 -26.64 -6.95 20.02
C GLU A 394 -26.97 -7.25 18.56
N GLU A 395 -25.96 -7.48 17.73
CA GLU A 395 -26.14 -7.86 16.33
C GLU A 395 -26.80 -9.23 16.18
N ALA A 396 -26.42 -10.21 17.00
CA ALA A 396 -27.05 -11.54 17.00
C ALA A 396 -28.55 -11.43 17.33
N ARG A 397 -28.91 -10.60 18.31
CA ARG A 397 -30.32 -10.33 18.64
C ARG A 397 -31.05 -9.61 17.50
N LYS A 398 -30.41 -8.64 16.86
CA LYS A 398 -30.97 -7.90 15.72
C LYS A 398 -31.28 -8.82 14.52
N HIS A 399 -30.44 -9.83 14.29
CA HIS A 399 -30.63 -10.83 13.24
C HIS A 399 -31.46 -12.05 13.69
N GLU A 400 -32.12 -11.98 14.85
CA GLU A 400 -32.95 -13.05 15.43
C GLU A 400 -32.21 -14.37 15.70
N GLN A 401 -30.88 -14.32 15.82
CA GLN A 401 -30.01 -15.47 16.09
C GLN A 401 -29.89 -15.74 17.59
N GLN A 402 -30.98 -16.21 18.21
CA GLN A 402 -31.06 -16.40 19.67
C GLN A 402 -30.02 -17.37 20.22
N GLU A 403 -29.73 -18.47 19.52
CA GLU A 403 -28.75 -19.47 19.95
C GLU A 403 -27.31 -18.90 19.95
N ILE A 404 -26.98 -18.07 18.96
CA ILE A 404 -25.69 -17.39 18.87
C ILE A 404 -25.57 -16.34 19.98
N ALA A 405 -26.63 -15.56 20.24
CA ALA A 405 -26.64 -14.58 21.32
C ALA A 405 -26.40 -15.26 22.69
N GLN A 406 -27.06 -16.39 22.95
CA GLN A 406 -26.86 -17.17 24.18
C GLN A 406 -25.42 -17.68 24.30
N LEU A 407 -24.87 -18.26 23.23
CA LEU A 407 -23.49 -18.75 23.20
C LEU A 407 -22.48 -17.64 23.56
N LEU A 408 -22.64 -16.45 22.95
CA LEU A 408 -21.76 -15.31 23.21
C LEU A 408 -21.89 -14.79 24.64
N GLU A 409 -23.11 -14.72 25.18
CA GLU A 409 -23.36 -14.31 26.58
C GLU A 409 -22.73 -15.27 27.59
N GLU A 410 -22.87 -16.57 27.38
CA GLU A 410 -22.25 -17.59 28.24
C GLU A 410 -20.73 -17.47 28.23
N ARG A 411 -20.14 -17.30 27.03
CA ARG A 411 -18.69 -17.19 26.90
C ARG A 411 -18.15 -15.90 27.51
N MET A 412 -18.81 -14.76 27.29
CA MET A 412 -18.45 -13.48 27.92
C MET A 412 -18.50 -13.54 29.45
N LYS A 413 -19.51 -14.19 30.03
CA LYS A 413 -19.58 -14.39 31.48
C LYS A 413 -18.43 -15.25 31.99
N SER A 414 -18.08 -16.31 31.26
CA SER A 414 -16.96 -17.19 31.61
C SER A 414 -15.60 -16.51 31.57
N GLU A 415 -15.42 -15.48 30.73
CA GLU A 415 -14.19 -14.71 30.61
C GLU A 415 -14.04 -13.58 31.66
N SER A 416 -15.13 -13.24 32.37
CA SER A 416 -15.17 -12.16 33.36
C SER A 416 -14.86 -12.63 34.79
N VAL A 417 -14.69 -13.94 34.97
CA VAL A 417 -14.38 -14.65 36.23
C VAL A 417 -12.95 -15.13 36.17
#